data_AF-X0UKW1-F1
#
_entry.id   AF-X0UKW1-F1
#
_cell.length_a   1.000
_cell.length_b   1.000
_cell.length_c   1.000
_cell.angle_alpha   90.00
_cell.angle_beta   90.00
_cell.angle_gamma   90.00
#
_symmetry.space_group_name_H-M   'P 1'
#
loop_
_entity.id
_entity.type
_entity.pdbx_description
1 polymer ?
#
loop_
_entity_poly.entity_id
_entity_poly.type
_entity_poly.pdbx_seq_one_letter_code
_entity_poly.pdbx_strand_id
1 'polypeptide(L)' 'MINVLIGVVGKSNTGKSTFFKAATLAEVEIANYPFVTIKPNEGVGFVKVDCVDKEFNVKCQPKHGYCLDNTRFVPVQL' A
#
# COMPACT_ATOMS: atom_id res chain seq x y z
N MET A 1 3.18 -2.20 16.29
CA MET A 1 2.59 -2.42 14.95
C MET A 1 1.70 -1.22 14.67
N ILE A 2 2.01 -0.41 13.66
CA ILE A 2 1.08 0.66 13.23
C ILE A 2 -0.05 -0.06 12.50
N ASN A 3 -1.20 -0.17 13.15
CA ASN A 3 -2.33 -0.99 12.70
C ASN A 3 -3.33 -0.11 11.93
N VAL A 4 -2.91 0.38 10.76
CA VAL A 4 -3.73 1.23 9.90
C VAL A 4 -4.13 0.42 8.67
N LEU A 5 -5.44 0.17 8.56
CA LEU A 5 -6.09 -0.52 7.46
C LEU A 5 -6.89 0.49 6.62
N ILE A 6 -6.69 0.48 5.30
CA ILE A 6 -7.33 1.41 4.36
C ILE A 6 -8.18 0.63 3.36
N GLY A 7 -9.51 0.68 3.49
CA GLY A 7 -10.42 0.03 2.56
C GLY A 7 -10.64 0.82 1.26
N VAL A 8 -10.49 0.17 0.10
CA VAL A 8 -10.80 0.75 -1.22
C VAL A 8 -12.25 0.42 -1.63
N VAL A 9 -13.10 1.44 -1.75
CA VAL A 9 -14.55 1.28 -2.04
C VAL A 9 -14.99 2.01 -3.32
N GLY A 10 -16.11 1.59 -3.93
CA GLY A 10 -16.70 2.24 -5.12
C GLY A 10 -17.51 1.30 -6.03
N LYS A 11 -18.18 1.86 -7.05
CA LYS A 11 -19.12 1.14 -7.96
C LYS A 11 -18.43 0.05 -8.79
N SER A 12 -19.16 -0.96 -9.25
CA SER A 12 -18.63 -2.01 -10.15
C SER A 12 -17.98 -1.42 -11.41
N ASN A 13 -16.92 -2.04 -11.91
CA ASN A 13 -16.19 -1.65 -13.13
C ASN A 13 -15.56 -0.25 -13.15
N THR A 14 -15.38 0.42 -12.00
CA THR A 14 -14.69 1.72 -11.92
C THR A 14 -13.18 1.64 -11.72
N GLY A 15 -12.57 0.47 -11.95
CA GLY A 15 -11.11 0.30 -11.83
C GLY A 15 -10.58 0.08 -10.41
N LYS A 16 -11.42 -0.29 -9.43
CA LYS A 16 -10.98 -0.55 -8.04
C LYS A 16 -9.89 -1.62 -7.93
N SER A 17 -10.09 -2.76 -8.58
CA SER A 17 -9.10 -3.85 -8.57
C SER A 17 -7.81 -3.43 -9.26
N THR A 18 -7.90 -2.59 -10.30
CA THR A 18 -6.74 -2.01 -10.99
C THR A 18 -5.95 -1.08 -10.07
N PHE A 19 -6.65 -0.19 -9.36
CA PHE A 19 -6.02 0.69 -8.37
C PHE A 19 -5.37 -0.10 -7.24
N PHE A 20 -6.09 -1.09 -6.68
CA PHE A 20 -5.57 -1.93 -5.60
C PHE A 20 -4.30 -2.69 -6.04
N LYS A 21 -4.29 -3.27 -7.24
CA LYS A 21 -3.08 -3.88 -7.85
C LYS A 21 -1.93 -2.87 -7.99
N ALA A 22 -2.20 -1.69 -8.54
CA ALA A 22 -1.19 -0.68 -8.78
C ALA A 22 -0.60 -0.12 -7.47
N ALA A 23 -1.43 0.03 -6.43
CA ALA A 23 -1.04 0.60 -5.14
C ALA A 23 -0.28 -0.40 -4.25
N THR A 24 -0.58 -1.69 -4.35
CA THR A 24 0.05 -2.74 -3.53
C THR A 24 1.22 -3.43 -4.24
N LEU A 25 1.32 -3.29 -5.58
CA LEU A 25 2.17 -4.13 -6.44
C LEU A 25 1.97 -5.64 -6.19
N ALA A 26 0.87 -6.03 -5.52
CA ALA A 26 0.52 -7.41 -5.25
C ALA A 26 -0.23 -7.97 -6.46
N GLU A 27 0.10 -9.20 -6.84
CA GLU A 27 -0.65 -9.95 -7.85
C GLU A 27 -2.04 -10.30 -7.29
N VAL A 28 -3.01 -9.44 -7.52
CA VAL A 28 -4.38 -9.69 -7.08
C VAL A 28 -5.04 -10.65 -8.06
N GLU A 29 -5.52 -11.79 -7.58
CA GLU A 29 -6.38 -12.65 -8.37
C GLU A 29 -7.68 -11.91 -8.68
N ILE A 30 -7.91 -11.58 -9.96
CA ILE A 30 -9.18 -11.04 -10.42
C ILE A 30 -10.08 -12.24 -10.69
N ALA A 31 -10.73 -12.74 -9.65
CA ALA A 31 -11.67 -13.84 -9.76
C ALA A 31 -13.11 -13.29 -9.79
N ASN A 32 -13.76 -13.37 -10.95
CA ASN A 32 -15.18 -13.00 -11.14
C ASN A 32 -16.09 -14.13 -10.61
N TYR A 33 -16.22 -14.30 -9.30
CA TYR A 33 -17.15 -15.29 -8.74
C TYR A 33 -18.24 -14.62 -7.88
N PRO A 34 -19.46 -14.43 -8.43
CA PRO A 34 -20.51 -13.63 -7.79
C PRO A 34 -21.24 -14.30 -6.61
N PHE A 35 -20.82 -15.50 -6.15
CA PHE A 35 -21.57 -16.27 -5.13
C PHE A 35 -20.71 -16.99 -4.07
N VAL A 36 -19.45 -16.59 -3.88
CA VAL A 36 -18.60 -17.10 -2.78
C VAL A 36 -18.38 -16.01 -1.74
N THR A 37 -18.11 -16.39 -0.48
CA THR A 37 -17.65 -15.44 0.54
C THR A 37 -16.31 -14.85 0.11
N ILE A 38 -16.33 -13.72 -0.59
CA ILE A 38 -15.12 -13.02 -1.05
C ILE A 38 -14.45 -12.42 0.19
N LYS A 39 -13.38 -13.04 0.68
CA LYS A 39 -12.47 -12.34 1.59
C LYS A 39 -11.95 -11.10 0.85
N PRO A 40 -11.95 -9.91 1.47
CA PRO A 40 -11.38 -8.73 0.83
C PRO A 40 -9.93 -9.03 0.44
N ASN A 41 -9.49 -8.51 -0.71
CA ASN A 41 -8.09 -8.58 -1.07
C ASN A 41 -7.31 -7.75 -0.05
N GLU A 42 -6.36 -8.37 0.65
CA GLU A 42 -5.46 -7.69 1.57
C GLU A 42 -4.09 -7.52 0.89
N GLY A 43 -3.49 -6.34 1.02
CA GLY A 43 -2.19 -6.04 0.45
C GLY A 43 -1.45 -4.96 1.22
N VAL A 44 -0.15 -4.81 0.93
CA VAL A 44 0.68 -3.75 1.54
C VAL A 44 1.01 -2.73 0.47
N GLY A 45 0.59 -1.48 0.69
CA GLY A 45 1.01 -0.32 -0.12
C GLY A 45 2.01 0.54 0.63
N PHE A 46 2.48 1.61 -0.01
CA PHE A 46 3.44 2.55 0.59
C PHE A 46 2.96 3.99 0.49
N VAL A 47 2.97 4.69 1.63
CA VAL A 47 2.80 6.14 1.67
C VAL A 47 4.18 6.80 1.59
N LYS A 48 4.31 7.74 0.66
CA LYS A 48 5.53 8.55 0.52
C LYS A 48 5.47 9.72 1.48
N VAL A 49 6.50 9.87 2.30
CA VAL A 49 6.69 11.02 3.19
C VAL A 49 8.13 11.52 3.06
N ASP A 50 8.34 12.83 3.25
CA ASP A 50 9.70 13.36 3.31
C ASP A 50 10.43 12.74 4.50
N CYS A 51 11.64 12.23 4.23
CA CYS A 51 12.48 11.70 5.29
C CYS A 51 13.28 12.83 5.93
N VAL A 52 13.43 12.71 7.25
CA VAL A 52 14.15 13.67 8.09
C VAL A 52 15.68 13.56 7.87
N ASP A 53 16.15 12.55 7.15
CA ASP A 53 17.56 12.42 6.76
C ASP A 53 18.11 13.65 6.02
N LYS A 54 17.28 14.36 5.24
CA LYS A 54 17.63 15.63 4.59
C LYS A 54 18.14 16.68 5.58
N GLU A 55 17.53 16.77 6.76
CA GLU A 55 17.84 17.80 7.75
C GLU A 55 19.11 17.49 8.53
N PHE A 56 19.40 16.20 8.73
CA PHE A 56 20.54 15.75 9.53
C PHE A 56 21.74 15.33 8.70
N ASN A 57 21.64 15.31 7.36
CA ASN A 57 22.68 14.88 6.43
C ASN A 57 23.25 13.48 6.76
N VAL A 58 22.38 12.57 7.21
CA VAL A 58 22.71 11.19 7.60
C VAL A 58 21.92 10.19 6.77
N LYS A 59 22.43 8.98 6.56
CA LYS A 59 21.65 7.92 5.91
C LYS A 59 20.69 7.26 6.89
N CYS A 60 19.40 7.34 6.58
CA CYS A 60 18.33 6.68 7.32
C CYS A 60 18.41 5.14 7.22
N GLN A 61 18.32 4.44 8.35
CA GLN A 61 18.09 2.99 8.42
C GLN A 61 16.73 2.73 9.10
N PRO A 62 15.62 2.71 8.34
CA PRO A 62 14.30 2.58 8.91
C PRO A 62 14.03 1.13 9.34
N LYS A 63 13.47 0.93 10.55
CA LYS A 63 13.01 -0.39 11.02
C LYS A 63 11.80 -0.93 10.26
N HIS A 64 11.02 -0.04 9.64
CA HIS A 64 9.82 -0.36 8.88
C HIS A 64 9.80 0.47 7.59
N GLY A 65 9.50 -0.19 6.47
CA GLY A 65 9.55 0.41 5.14
C GLY A 65 10.99 0.58 4.64
N TYR A 66 11.19 1.51 3.72
CA TYR A 66 12.51 1.87 3.20
C TYR A 66 12.58 3.37 2.91
N CYS A 67 13.80 3.89 2.80
CA CYS A 67 14.05 5.25 2.34
C CYS A 67 14.75 5.20 0.98
N LEU A 68 14.31 6.00 0.03
CA LEU A 68 14.94 6.16 -1.28
C LEU A 68 15.03 7.65 -1.59
N ASP A 69 16.24 8.14 -1.86
CA ASP A 69 16.52 9.54 -2.20
C ASP A 69 15.83 10.54 -1.26
N ASN A 70 15.97 10.29 0.05
CA ASN A 70 15.39 11.09 1.12
C ASN A 70 13.84 11.11 1.16
N THR A 71 13.19 10.17 0.47
CA THR A 71 11.76 9.90 0.54
C THR A 71 11.54 8.59 1.26
N ARG A 72 10.80 8.62 2.37
CA ARG A 72 10.46 7.43 3.12
C ARG A 72 9.16 6.82 2.62
N PHE A 73 9.18 5.51 2.44
CA PHE A 73 8.07 4.68 2.03
C PHE A 73 7.56 3.93 3.25
N VAL A 74 6.47 4.42 3.85
CA VAL A 74 5.87 3.83 5.05
C VAL A 74 4.83 2.79 4.62
N PRO A 75 4.97 1.52 5.04
CA PRO A 75 4.03 0.47 4.66
C PRO A 75 2.67 0.69 5.34
N VAL A 76 1.59 0.50 4.58
CA VAL A 76 0.19 0.56 5.06
C VAL A 76 -0.58 -0.64 4.53
N GLN A 77 -1.51 -1.17 5.34
CA GLN A 77 -2.37 -2.26 4.93
C GLN A 77 -3.56 -1.69 4.15
N LEU A 78 -3.81 -2.24 2.97
CA LEU A 78 -4.92 -1.93 2.07
C LEU A 78 -5.87 -3.12 2.01
#